data_AF-A0A8I0H247-F1
#
_entry.id   AF-A0A8I0H247-F1
#
_cell.length_a   1.000
_cell.length_b   1.000
_cell.length_c   1.000
_cell.angle_alpha   90.00
_cell.angle_beta   90.00
_cell.angle_gamma   90.00
#
_symmetry.space_group_name_H-M   'P 1'
#
loop_
_entity.id
_entity.type
_entity.pdbx_description
1 polymer ?
#
loop_
_entity_poly.entity_id
_entity_poly.type
_entity_poly.pdbx_seq_one_letter_code
_entity_poly.pdbx_strand_id
1 'polypeptide(L)'
;RQAMWYINSQKDEGLRPHHIQSYGNPVEQTWQKVYQAYQEACDRAGLVDFAELLLRAHELWLNKPHILQHYRERFTNILADEFQDTNNIQ
;
A
#
# COMPACT_ATOMS: atom_id res chain seq x y z
N ARG A 1 -6.13 -17.00 6.33
CA ARG A 1 -6.69 -16.62 5.01
C ARG A 1 -7.42 -15.28 5.08
N GLN A 2 -8.37 -15.10 6.00
CA GLN A 2 -9.09 -13.81 6.18
C GLN A 2 -8.15 -12.61 6.43
N ALA A 3 -7.13 -12.76 7.30
CA ALA A 3 -6.15 -11.70 7.58
C ALA A 3 -5.41 -11.20 6.32
N MET A 4 -4.97 -12.13 5.47
CA MET A 4 -4.24 -11.81 4.24
C MET A 4 -5.12 -11.02 3.27
N TRP A 5 -6.38 -11.44 3.09
CA TRP A 5 -7.33 -10.72 2.24
C TRP A 5 -7.62 -9.32 2.76
N TYR A 6 -7.83 -9.17 4.08
CA TYR A 6 -8.02 -7.88 4.70
C TYR A 6 -6.81 -6.97 4.46
N ILE A 7 -5.60 -7.42 4.79
CA ILE A 7 -4.37 -6.62 4.65
C ILE A 7 -4.15 -6.21 3.20
N ASN A 8 -4.26 -7.14 2.25
CA ASN A 8 -4.09 -6.83 0.83
C ASN A 8 -5.12 -5.82 0.35
N SER A 9 -6.39 -6.00 0.71
CA SER A 9 -7.45 -5.04 0.35
C SER A 9 -7.18 -3.65 0.91
N GLN A 10 -6.64 -3.52 2.12
CA GLN A 10 -6.27 -2.20 2.66
C GLN A 10 -5.09 -1.58 1.88
N LYS A 11 -4.09 -2.39 1.50
CA LYS A 11 -2.94 -1.92 0.72
C LYS A 11 -3.30 -1.52 -0.71
N ASP A 12 -4.23 -2.24 -1.34
CA ASP A 12 -4.76 -1.93 -2.68
C ASP A 12 -5.51 -0.58 -2.70
N GLU A 13 -6.07 -0.16 -1.56
CA GLU A 13 -6.66 1.16 -1.32
C GLU A 13 -5.64 2.23 -0.87
N GLY A 14 -4.36 1.87 -0.77
CA GLY A 14 -3.31 2.75 -0.27
C GLY A 14 -3.37 3.05 1.23
N LEU A 15 -4.09 2.23 2.00
CA LEU A 15 -4.29 2.44 3.44
C LEU A 15 -3.21 1.73 4.27
N ARG A 16 -2.58 2.52 5.14
CA ARG A 16 -1.70 2.03 6.22
C ARG A 16 -2.53 1.75 7.47
N PRO A 17 -2.04 0.94 8.41
CA PRO A 17 -2.80 0.61 9.62
C PRO A 17 -3.32 1.84 10.38
N HIS A 18 -2.56 2.94 10.39
CA HIS A 18 -2.94 4.19 11.06
C HIS A 18 -4.00 5.02 10.32
N HIS A 19 -4.23 4.76 9.02
CA HIS A 19 -5.29 5.40 8.25
C HIS A 19 -6.68 4.77 8.50
N ILE A 20 -6.71 3.54 9.04
CA ILE A 20 -7.94 2.78 9.25
C ILE A 20 -8.70 3.34 10.46
N GLN A 21 -9.93 3.79 10.23
CA GLN A 21 -10.81 4.30 11.28
C GLN A 21 -11.82 3.22 11.65
N SER A 22 -11.71 2.71 12.88
CA SER A 22 -12.57 1.61 13.34
C SER A 22 -13.98 2.05 13.74
N TYR A 23 -14.25 3.34 13.94
CA TYR A 23 -15.54 3.91 14.36
C TYR A 23 -16.24 3.13 15.49
N GLY A 24 -15.47 2.56 16.42
CA GLY A 24 -16.00 1.77 17.54
C GLY A 24 -16.40 0.33 17.20
N ASN A 25 -16.16 -0.16 15.97
CA ASN A 25 -16.33 -1.56 15.60
C ASN A 25 -15.19 -2.41 16.19
N PRO A 26 -15.47 -3.35 17.13
CA PRO A 26 -14.43 -4.16 17.77
C PRO A 26 -13.69 -5.11 16.82
N VAL A 27 -14.37 -5.57 15.76
CA VAL A 27 -13.79 -6.45 14.75
C VAL A 27 -12.77 -5.67 13.92
N GLU A 28 -13.11 -4.45 13.50
CA GLU A 28 -12.21 -3.58 12.74
C GLU A 28 -10.96 -3.21 13.53
N GLN A 29 -11.11 -2.92 14.84
CA GLN A 29 -9.96 -2.69 15.73
C GLN A 29 -9.03 -3.91 15.82
N THR A 30 -9.61 -5.11 15.82
CA THR A 30 -8.82 -6.35 15.86
C THR A 30 -8.04 -6.52 14.57
N TRP A 31 -8.68 -6.30 13.42
CA TRP A 31 -8.01 -6.39 12.12
C TRP A 31 -6.93 -5.32 11.93
N GLN A 32 -7.18 -4.09 12.37
CA GLN A 32 -6.20 -3.01 12.37
C GLN A 32 -4.94 -3.40 13.18
N LYS A 33 -5.11 -3.99 14.37
CA LYS A 33 -3.98 -4.48 15.19
C LYS A 33 -3.22 -5.62 14.51
N VAL A 34 -3.92 -6.55 13.86
CA VAL A 34 -3.30 -7.64 13.09
C VAL A 34 -2.48 -7.08 11.94
N TYR A 35 -3.03 -6.13 11.17
CA TYR A 35 -2.29 -5.48 10.09
C TYR A 35 -1.07 -4.73 10.62
N GLN A 36 -1.21 -3.96 11.70
CA GLN A 36 -0.08 -3.26 12.31
C GLN A 36 1.05 -4.22 12.70
N ALA A 37 0.75 -5.27 13.46
CA ALA A 37 1.75 -6.24 13.88
C ALA A 37 2.40 -6.98 12.70
N TYR A 38 1.61 -7.27 11.65
CA TYR A 38 2.13 -7.85 10.41
C TYR A 38 3.13 -6.92 9.72
N GLN A 39 2.77 -5.65 9.53
CA GLN A 39 3.64 -4.67 8.88
C GLN A 39 4.95 -4.48 9.65
N GLU A 40 4.87 -4.35 10.98
CA GLU A 40 6.06 -4.24 11.85
C GLU A 40 6.97 -5.48 11.76
N ALA A 41 6.39 -6.67 11.62
CA ALA A 41 7.15 -7.90 11.45
C ALA A 41 7.86 -7.96 10.09
N CYS A 42 7.16 -7.60 9.01
CA CYS A 42 7.73 -7.53 7.66
C CYS A 42 8.86 -6.50 7.59
N ASP A 43 8.63 -5.30 8.12
CA ASP A 43 9.61 -4.21 8.10
C ASP A 43 10.88 -4.58 8.88
N ARG A 44 10.73 -5.20 10.06
CA ARG A 44 11.87 -5.69 10.86
C ARG A 44 12.66 -6.79 10.15
N ALA A 45 11.99 -7.64 9.39
CA ALA A 45 12.62 -8.74 8.65
C ALA A 45 13.12 -8.34 7.26
N GLY A 46 12.86 -7.11 6.80
CA GLY A 46 13.18 -6.68 5.44
C GLY A 46 12.35 -7.37 4.36
N LEU A 47 11.12 -7.78 4.69
CA LEU A 47 10.22 -8.48 3.79
C LEU A 47 9.24 -7.51 3.13
N VAL A 48 8.89 -7.79 1.87
CA VAL A 48 7.96 -7.01 1.06
C VAL A 48 7.03 -7.99 0.34
N ASP A 49 5.73 -7.84 0.56
CA ASP A 49 4.69 -8.58 -0.18
C ASP A 49 4.30 -7.85 -1.48
N PHE A 50 3.46 -8.48 -2.32
CA PHE A 50 3.12 -7.90 -3.63
C PHE A 50 2.41 -6.55 -3.55
N ALA A 51 1.42 -6.40 -2.65
CA ALA A 51 0.71 -5.13 -2.50
C ALA A 51 1.62 -4.04 -1.91
N GLU A 52 2.58 -4.43 -1.08
CA GLU A 52 3.59 -3.54 -0.53
C GLU A 52 4.51 -2.93 -1.60
N LEU A 53 4.77 -3.62 -2.71
CA LEU A 53 5.57 -3.07 -3.82
C LEU A 53 4.93 -1.80 -4.38
N LEU A 54 3.61 -1.83 -4.63
CA LEU A 54 2.88 -0.69 -5.19
C LEU A 54 2.79 0.44 -4.17
N LEU A 55 2.35 0.13 -2.94
CA LEU A 55 2.16 1.15 -1.92
C LEU A 55 3.48 1.84 -1.52
N ARG A 56 4.59 1.10 -1.37
CA ARG A 56 5.90 1.70 -1.09
C ARG A 56 6.44 2.51 -2.27
N ALA A 57 6.23 2.07 -3.50
CA ALA A 57 6.65 2.82 -4.68
C ALA A 57 5.93 4.17 -4.76
N HIS A 58 4.61 4.18 -4.51
CA HIS A 58 3.82 5.40 -4.43
C HIS A 58 4.29 6.32 -3.28
N GLU A 59 4.46 5.78 -2.07
CA GLU A 59 4.96 6.54 -0.91
C GLU A 59 6.37 7.09 -1.12
N LEU A 60 7.24 6.39 -1.85
CA LEU A 60 8.58 6.87 -2.17
C LEU A 60 8.50 8.18 -2.94
N TRP A 61 7.66 8.24 -3.97
CA TRP A 61 7.51 9.44 -4.79
C TRP A 61 6.80 10.57 -4.06
N LEU A 62 5.81 10.27 -3.20
CA LEU A 62 5.19 11.27 -2.33
C LEU A 62 6.20 11.92 -1.38
N ASN A 63 7.13 11.13 -0.82
CA ASN A 63 8.04 11.59 0.22
C ASN A 63 9.43 12.02 -0.29
N LYS A 64 9.78 11.70 -1.54
CA LYS A 64 11.08 12.03 -2.17
C LYS A 64 10.87 12.70 -3.53
N PRO A 65 10.54 14.01 -3.56
CA PRO A 65 10.22 14.72 -4.80
C PRO A 65 11.32 14.67 -5.87
N HIS A 66 12.59 14.62 -5.47
CA HIS A 66 13.72 14.51 -6.41
C HIS A 66 13.74 13.15 -7.14
N ILE A 67 13.32 12.06 -6.48
CA ILE A 67 13.20 10.75 -7.12
C ILE A 67 12.03 10.76 -8.10
N LEU A 68 10.89 11.29 -7.69
CA LEU A 68 9.73 11.46 -8.57
C LEU A 68 10.10 12.29 -9.80
N GLN A 69 10.82 13.40 -9.60
CA GLN A 69 11.24 14.28 -10.68
C GLN A 69 12.13 13.56 -11.71
N HIS A 70 13.11 12.77 -11.23
CA HIS A 70 13.94 11.94 -12.11
C HIS A 70 13.10 11.03 -13.01
N TYR A 71 12.08 10.38 -12.46
CA TYR A 71 11.21 9.50 -13.24
C TYR A 71 10.25 10.26 -14.17
N ARG A 72 9.75 11.44 -13.77
CA ARG A 72 8.94 12.31 -14.63
C ARG A 72 9.72 12.83 -15.84
N GLU A 73 10.99 13.16 -15.67
CA GLU A 73 11.88 13.58 -16.76
C GLU A 73 12.20 12.43 -17.72
N ARG A 74 12.34 11.21 -17.19
CA ARG A 74 12.66 10.02 -17.96
C ARG A 74 11.46 9.44 -18.72
N PHE A 75 10.31 9.32 -18.07
CA PHE A 75 9.11 8.69 -18.62
C PHE A 75 8.07 9.75 -18.96
N THR A 76 8.28 10.43 -20.09
CA THR A 76 7.40 11.51 -20.57
C THR A 76 6.19 11.01 -21.35
N ASN A 77 6.23 9.77 -21.83
CA ASN A 77 5.11 9.11 -22.50
C ASN A 77 4.77 7.85 -21.70
N ILE A 78 3.53 7.74 -21.23
CA ILE A 78 3.03 6.63 -20.43
C ILE A 78 1.90 5.97 -21.20
N LEU A 79 2.00 4.67 -21.43
CA LEU A 79 0.96 3.85 -22.04
C LEU A 79 0.59 2.76 -21.03
N ALA A 80 -0.69 2.65 -20.71
CA ALA A 80 -1.24 1.60 -19.87
C ALA A 80 -2.23 0.81 -20.71
N ASP A 81 -2.02 -0.51 -20.79
CA ASP A 81 -2.96 -1.45 -21.39
C ASP A 81 -3.80 -2.12 -20.29
N GLU A 82 -4.94 -2.71 -20.64
CA GLU A 82 -5.88 -3.34 -19.69
C GLU A 82 -6.26 -2.41 -18.51
N PHE A 83 -6.50 -1.13 -18.81
CA PHE A 83 -6.69 -0.09 -17.78
C PHE A 83 -7.90 -0.36 -16.86
N GLN A 84 -8.87 -1.16 -17.33
CA GLN A 84 -10.02 -1.58 -16.52
C GLN A 84 -9.67 -2.50 -15.34
N ASP A 85 -8.48 -3.13 -15.35
CA ASP A 85 -8.03 -4.05 -14.30
C ASP A 85 -7.21 -3.34 -13.21
N THR A 86 -7.08 -2.01 -13.29
CA THR A 86 -6.35 -1.22 -12.28
C THR A 86 -7.13 -1.12 -10.96
N ASN A 87 -6.39 -1.11 -9.85
CA ASN A 87 -6.93 -0.78 -8.53
C ASN A 87 -6.51 0.64 -8.11
N ASN A 88 -6.98 1.11 -6.95
CA ASN A 88 -6.81 2.51 -6.54
C ASN A 88 -5.35 2.93 -6.29
N ILE A 89 -4.43 1.99 -6.04
CA ILE A 89 -3.01 2.29 -5.83
C ILE A 89 -2.18 2.29 -7.14
N GLN A 90 -2.75 1.80 -8.25
CA GLN A 90 -2.11 1.78 -9.59
C GLN A 90 -2.46 3.01 -10.41
#